data_AF-A0A1F4D8D0-F1
#
_entry.id   AF-A0A1F4D8D0-F1
#
_cell.length_a   1.000
_cell.length_b   1.000
_cell.length_c   1.000
_cell.angle_alpha   90.00
_cell.angle_beta   90.00
_cell.angle_gamma   90.00
#
_symmetry.space_group_name_H-M   'P 1'
#
loop_
_entity.id
_entity.type
_entity.pdbx_description
1 polymer ?
#
loop_
_entity_poly.entity_id
_entity_poly.type
_entity_poly.pdbx_seq_one_letter_code
_entity_poly.pdbx_strand_id
1 'polypeptide(L)' 'MLEQFFDSPLRVQALRNGPSGALLEGFAQERGEAGYAEITARRHIRAAEHFIYWANKEGISVLLQVTEIRTGAWR' A
#
# COMPACT_ATOMS: atom_id res chain seq x y z
N MET A 1 10.71 2.73 0.67
CA MET A 1 9.92 2.66 1.92
C MET A 1 9.46 1.25 2.27
N LEU A 2 9.03 0.41 1.33
CA LEU A 2 8.70 -0.99 1.66
C LEU A 2 9.86 -1.76 2.31
N GLU A 3 11.09 -1.50 1.89
CA GLU A 3 12.32 -2.06 2.47
C GLU A 3 12.56 -1.70 3.95
N GLN A 4 11.88 -0.68 4.51
CA GLN A 4 11.94 -0.38 5.94
C GLN A 4 11.11 -1.34 6.79
N PHE A 5 10.17 -2.06 6.16
CA PHE A 5 9.22 -2.94 6.85
C PHE A 5 9.39 -4.41 6.46
N PHE A 6 10.13 -4.71 5.40
CA PHE A 6 10.31 -6.06 4.89
C PHE A 6 11.78 -6.35 4.62
N ASP A 7 12.35 -7.29 5.38
CA ASP A 7 13.76 -7.69 5.25
C ASP A 7 14.03 -8.50 3.98
N SER A 8 13.01 -9.12 3.40
CA SER A 8 13.16 -9.97 2.20
C SER A 8 13.15 -9.12 0.92
N PRO A 9 14.26 -9.05 0.16
CA PRO A 9 14.30 -8.28 -1.09
C PRO A 9 13.33 -8.83 -2.14
N LEU A 10 13.18 -10.16 -2.20
CA LEU A 10 12.23 -10.84 -3.08
C LEU A 10 10.79 -10.41 -2.78
N ARG A 11 10.44 -10.25 -1.49
CA ARG A 11 9.12 -9.79 -1.08
C ARG A 11 8.87 -8.33 -1.47
N VAL A 12 9.85 -7.46 -1.23
CA VAL A 12 9.78 -6.06 -1.64
C VAL A 12 9.59 -5.95 -3.16
N GLN A 13 10.32 -6.74 -3.92
CA GLN A 13 10.21 -6.76 -5.38
C GLN A 13 8.85 -7.30 -5.86
N ALA A 14 8.32 -8.34 -5.22
CA ALA A 14 6.98 -8.85 -5.53
C ALA A 14 5.89 -7.79 -5.28
N LEU A 15 5.99 -7.03 -4.19
CA LEU A 15 5.07 -5.93 -3.88
C LEU A 15 5.18 -4.81 -4.92
N ARG A 16 6.40 -4.40 -5.29
CA ARG A 16 6.66 -3.35 -6.29
C ARG A 16 6.18 -3.73 -7.70
N ASN A 17 6.37 -4.98 -8.10
CA ASN A 17 5.98 -5.46 -9.42
C ASN A 17 4.48 -5.79 -9.53
N GLY A 18 3.78 -5.86 -8.40
CA GLY A 18 2.34 -6.06 -8.38
C GLY A 18 1.58 -4.86 -9.00
N PRO A 19 0.31 -5.06 -9.40
CA PRO A 19 -0.51 -4.03 -10.03
C PRO A 19 -0.75 -2.78 -9.17
N SER A 20 -0.33 -2.80 -7.92
CA SER A 20 -0.46 -1.66 -6.99
C SER A 20 0.84 -1.36 -6.24
N GLY A 21 1.98 -1.75 -6.79
CA GLY A 21 3.28 -1.49 -6.18
C GLY A 21 3.51 -0.01 -5.86
N ALA A 22 3.13 0.90 -6.77
CA ALA A 22 3.23 2.34 -6.53
C ALA A 22 2.36 2.82 -5.35
N LEU A 23 1.12 2.31 -5.24
CA LEU A 23 0.21 2.64 -4.13
C LEU A 23 0.74 2.09 -2.80
N LEU A 24 1.24 0.86 -2.79
CA LEU A 24 1.80 0.24 -1.58
C LEU A 24 3.11 0.91 -1.14
N GLU A 25 3.93 1.37 -2.09
CA GLU A 25 5.14 2.14 -1.80
C GLU A 25 4.80 3.50 -1.18
N GLY A 26 3.83 4.23 -1.75
CA GLY A 26 3.33 5.49 -1.18
C GLY A 26 2.68 5.32 0.19
N PHE A 27 1.87 4.27 0.37
CA PHE A 27 1.30 3.93 1.67
C PHE A 27 2.38 3.61 2.71
N ALA A 28 3.42 2.86 2.31
CA ALA A 28 4.56 2.60 3.19
C ALA A 28 5.31 3.89 3.56
N GLN A 29 5.45 4.82 2.61
CA GLN A 29 6.08 6.11 2.85
C GLN A 29 5.33 6.94 3.90
N GLU A 30 4.04 7.17 3.73
CA GLU A 30 3.24 7.93 4.71
C GLU A 30 3.30 7.32 6.12
N ARG A 31 3.33 5.98 6.21
CA ARG A 31 3.41 5.27 7.49
C ARG A 31 4.80 5.35 8.14
N GLY A 32 5.87 5.31 7.34
CA GLY A 32 7.23 5.53 7.82
C GLY A 32 7.42 6.94 8.37
N GLU A 33 6.93 7.94 7.65
CA GLU A 33 6.96 9.34 8.07
C GLU A 33 6.11 9.60 9.33
N ALA A 34 5.00 8.88 9.50
CA ALA A 34 4.16 8.94 10.71
C ALA A 34 4.73 8.17 11.92
N GLY A 35 5.90 7.54 11.81
CA GLY A 35 6.57 6.86 12.93
C GLY A 35 5.90 5.57 13.40
N TYR A 36 5.18 4.87 12.53
CA TYR A 36 4.51 3.62 12.89
C TYR A 36 5.50 2.54 13.32
N ALA A 37 5.13 1.76 14.34
CA ALA A 37 5.85 0.54 14.68
C ALA A 37 5.84 -0.42 13.48
N GLU A 38 6.99 -1.05 13.22
CA GLU A 38 7.23 -1.89 12.05
C GLU A 38 6.20 -3.03 11.90
N ILE A 39 5.81 -3.66 13.01
CA ILE A 39 4.79 -4.72 13.02
C ILE A 39 3.41 -4.21 12.56
N THR A 40 3.06 -2.99 12.95
CA THR A 40 1.79 -2.35 12.59
C THR A 40 1.79 -2.00 11.11
N ALA A 41 2.88 -1.40 10.61
CA ALA A 41 3.04 -1.08 9.20
C ALA A 41 2.96 -2.33 8.32
N ARG A 42 3.67 -3.41 8.67
CA ARG A 42 3.58 -4.71 7.97
C ARG A 42 2.16 -5.25 7.90
N ARG A 43 1.42 -5.22 9.01
CA ARG A 43 0.03 -5.71 9.06
C ARG A 43 -0.86 -4.92 8.10
N HIS A 44 -0.76 -3.59 8.09
CA HIS A 44 -1.55 -2.76 7.19
C HIS A 44 -1.17 -2.93 5.71
N ILE A 45 0.11 -3.05 5.39
CA ILE A 45 0.56 -3.28 4.00
C ILE A 45 0.02 -4.60 3.47
N ARG A 46 0.04 -5.69 4.28
CA ARG A 46 -0.55 -6.98 3.88
C ARG A 46 -2.07 -6.88 3.70
N ALA A 47 -2.76 -6.16 4.58
CA ALA A 47 -4.20 -5.95 4.45
C ALA A 47 -4.55 -5.17 3.17
N ALA A 48 -3.78 -4.12 2.85
CA ALA A 48 -3.94 -3.34 1.64
C ALA A 48 -3.69 -4.19 0.38
N GLU A 49 -2.61 -4.97 0.36
CA GLU A 49 -2.32 -5.90 -0.75
C GLU A 49 -3.45 -6.91 -0.95
N HIS A 50 -3.97 -7.50 0.13
CA HIS A 50 -5.08 -8.46 0.05
C HIS A 50 -6.37 -7.81 -0.46
N PHE A 51 -6.70 -6.61 0.04
CA PHE A 51 -7.88 -5.86 -0.40
C PHE A 51 -7.80 -5.51 -1.89
N ILE A 52 -6.64 -5.07 -2.36
CA ILE A 52 -6.39 -4.77 -3.77
C ILE A 52 -6.50 -6.03 -4.63
N TYR A 53 -5.94 -7.15 -4.17
CA TYR A 53 -6.07 -8.42 -4.87
C TYR A 53 -7.54 -8.82 -5.02
N TRP A 54 -8.32 -8.71 -3.94
CA TRP A 54 -9.77 -8.95 -3.97
C TRP A 54 -10.49 -7.99 -4.92
N ALA A 55 -10.25 -6.68 -4.81
CA ALA A 55 -10.89 -5.68 -5.67
C ALA A 55 -10.61 -5.93 -7.16
N ASN A 56 -9.37 -6.25 -7.51
CA ASN A 56 -9.01 -6.61 -8.88
C ASN A 56 -9.72 -7.87 -9.37
N LYS A 57 -9.96 -8.86 -8.49
CA LYS A 57 -10.74 -10.07 -8.83
C LYS A 57 -12.20 -9.77 -9.10
N GLU A 58 -12.76 -8.78 -8.41
CA GLU A 58 -14.13 -8.29 -8.63
C GLU A 58 -14.24 -7.29 -9.80
N GLY A 59 -13.15 -6.99 -10.50
CA GLY A 59 -13.12 -5.98 -11.58
C GLY A 59 -13.19 -4.53 -11.08
N ILE A 60 -12.98 -4.30 -9.78
CA ILE A 60 -12.96 -2.98 -9.15
C ILE A 60 -11.55 -2.41 -9.24
N SER A 61 -11.39 -1.35 -10.05
CA SER A 61 -10.10 -0.66 -10.17
C SER A 61 -9.88 0.29 -9.00
N VAL A 62 -8.97 -0.07 -8.09
CA VAL A 62 -8.56 0.78 -6.95
C VAL A 62 -7.76 2.01 -7.40
N LEU A 63 -7.14 1.95 -8.59
CA LEU A 63 -6.31 3.04 -9.13
C LEU A 63 -7.09 4.32 -9.46
N LEU A 64 -8.37 4.22 -9.82
CA LEU A 64 -9.19 5.38 -10.21
C LEU A 64 -9.86 6.11 -9.03
N GLN A 65 -9.95 5.49 -7.85
CA GLN A 65 -10.64 6.09 -6.70
C GLN A 65 -9.73 6.89 -5.75
N VAL A 66 -8.42 6.64 -5.74
CA VAL A 66 -7.49 7.34 -4.83
C VAL A 66 -7.26 8.80 -5.24
N THR A 67 -7.37 9.12 -6.53
CA THR A 67 -7.32 10.51 -7.03
C THR A 67 -8.47 11.38 -6.54
N GLU A 68 -9.64 10.78 -6.24
CA GLU A 68 -10.83 11.51 -5.80
C GLU A 68 -10.79 11.83 -4.31
N ILE A 69 -10.09 11.03 -3.50
CA ILE A 69 -9.94 11.27 -2.05
C ILE A 69 -9.00 12.45 -1.77
N ARG A 70 -8.09 12.79 -2.69
CA ARG A 70 -7.12 13.89 -2.49
C ARG A 70 -7.70 15.30 -2.58
N THR A 71 -8.95 15.45 -3.03
CA THR A 71 -9.68 16.75 -3.06
C THR A 71 -10.75 16.87 -1.98
N GLY A 72 -10.98 15.81 -1.21
CA GLY A 72 -11.82 15.85 -0.02
C GLY A 72 -11.09 16.52 1.14
N ALA A 73 -11.13 17.85 1.19
CA ALA A 73 -10.73 18.63 2.35
C ALA A 73 -11.48 18.12 3.59
N TRP A 74 -10.77 17.44 4.49
CA TRP A 74 -11.26 17.11 5.82
C TRP A 74 -11.50 18.42 6.57
N ARG A 75 -12.78 18.82 6.66
CA ARG A 75 -13.31 19.71 7.69
C ARG A 75 -13.86 18.86 8.82
#